data_AF-K1RHH2-F1
#
_entry.id   AF-K1RHH2-F1
#
_cell.length_a   1.000
_cell.length_b   1.000
_cell.length_c   1.000
_cell.angle_alpha   90.00
_cell.angle_beta   90.00
_cell.angle_gamma   90.00
#
_symmetry.space_group_name_H-M   'P 1'
#
loop_
_entity.id
_entity.type
_entity.pdbx_description
1 polymer ?
#
loop_
_entity_poly.entity_id
_entity_poly.type
_entity_poly.pdbx_seq_one_letter_code
_entity_poly.pdbx_strand_id
1 'polypeptide(L)'
;MFGRYIPAMDRNIMQDFREIMLESHLEENDWKDTVYTFVHLKAMISARLYEVFREADLYQDAPNGDVIKPDLSKTRLLEYQKKDRPLVLNFGSCT
;
A
#
# COMPACT_ATOMS: atom_id res chain seq x y z
N MET A 1 12.85 10.04 -6.61
CA MET A 1 11.65 9.22 -6.88
C MET A 1 10.45 9.82 -6.13
N PHE A 2 10.23 11.14 -6.22
CA PHE A 2 9.07 11.84 -5.66
C PHE A 2 8.56 12.75 -6.78
N GLY A 3 7.27 12.64 -7.14
CA GLY A 3 6.67 13.47 -8.19
C GLY A 3 6.04 12.75 -9.38
N ARG A 4 5.94 11.41 -9.40
CA ARG A 4 5.05 10.74 -10.36
C ARG A 4 3.65 10.71 -9.75
N TYR A 5 2.70 11.34 -10.44
CA TYR A 5 1.28 11.27 -10.12
C TYR A 5 0.81 9.81 -10.22
N ILE A 6 0.28 9.28 -9.11
CA ILE A 6 -0.28 7.94 -9.04
C ILE A 6 -1.81 8.11 -8.92
N PRO A 7 -2.59 7.88 -9.99
CA PRO A 7 -4.03 8.13 -9.98
C PRO A 7 -4.81 7.33 -8.92
N ALA A 8 -4.33 6.13 -8.56
CA ALA A 8 -4.91 5.33 -7.49
C ALA A 8 -4.75 5.98 -6.11
N MET A 9 -3.60 6.62 -5.88
CA MET A 9 -3.32 7.33 -4.64
C MET A 9 -4.24 8.55 -4.48
N ASP A 10 -4.43 9.34 -5.54
CA ASP A 10 -5.29 10.52 -5.50
C ASP A 10 -6.77 10.16 -5.23
N ARG A 11 -7.28 9.11 -5.91
CA ARG A 11 -8.64 8.62 -5.66
C ARG A 11 -8.87 8.15 -4.22
N ASN A 12 -7.94 7.36 -3.70
CA ASN A 12 -8.08 6.79 -2.35
C ASN A 12 -7.91 7.85 -1.26
N ILE A 13 -6.99 8.81 -1.43
CA ILE A 13 -6.84 9.96 -0.52
C ILE A 13 -8.13 10.79 -0.49
N MET A 14 -8.71 11.09 -1.65
CA MET A 14 -9.94 11.88 -1.73
C MET A 14 -11.16 11.15 -1.15
N GLN A 15 -11.19 9.83 -1.23
CA GLN A 15 -12.25 9.02 -0.61
C GLN A 15 -12.13 9.03 0.92
N ASP A 16 -10.96 8.71 1.47
CA ASP A 16 -10.71 8.68 2.92
C ASP A 16 -10.94 10.09 3.52
N PHE A 17 -10.51 11.14 2.82
CA PHE A 17 -10.74 12.52 3.22
C PHE A 17 -12.24 12.87 3.25
N ARG A 18 -13.00 12.43 2.24
CA ARG A 18 -14.45 12.65 2.20
C ARG A 18 -15.15 11.95 3.36
N GLU A 19 -14.77 10.72 3.70
CA GLU A 19 -15.35 9.99 4.83
C GLU A 19 -15.10 10.70 6.17
N ILE A 20 -13.86 11.15 6.43
CA ILE A 20 -13.52 11.89 7.64
C ILE A 20 -14.31 13.21 7.73
N MET A 21 -14.46 13.93 6.62
CA MET A 21 -15.24 15.17 6.58
C MET A 21 -16.74 14.94 6.80
N LEU A 22 -17.28 13.81 6.33
CA LEU A 22 -18.68 13.45 6.55
C LEU A 22 -18.97 13.10 8.02
N GLU A 23 -18.01 12.46 8.71
CA GLU A 23 -18.21 12.02 10.10
C GLU A 23 -17.88 13.09 11.15
N SER A 24 -16.97 14.01 10.84
CA SER A 24 -16.40 14.92 11.85
C SER A 24 -17.17 16.22 12.06
N HIS A 25 -18.16 16.54 11.21
CA HIS A 25 -18.86 17.85 11.18
C HIS A 25 -17.92 19.07 11.12
N LEU A 26 -16.64 18.87 10.80
CA LEU A 26 -15.64 19.93 10.76
C LEU A 26 -15.78 20.71 9.44
N GLU A 27 -15.82 22.02 9.53
CA GLU A 27 -15.67 22.88 8.35
C GLU A 27 -14.19 23.08 8.03
N GLU A 28 -13.87 23.37 6.77
CA GLU A 28 -12.48 23.58 6.31
C GLU A 28 -11.75 24.64 7.16
N ASN A 29 -12.48 25.64 7.63
CA ASN A 29 -11.95 26.71 8.47
C ASN A 29 -11.50 26.24 9.86
N ASP A 30 -12.00 25.10 10.35
CA ASP A 30 -11.71 24.60 11.70
C ASP A 30 -10.32 23.97 11.80
N TRP A 31 -9.73 23.53 10.69
CA TRP A 31 -8.50 22.74 10.70
C TRP A 31 -7.41 23.18 9.72
N LYS A 32 -7.74 24.00 8.72
CA LYS A 32 -6.82 24.44 7.66
C LYS A 32 -5.51 25.07 8.15
N ASP A 33 -5.52 25.70 9.33
CA ASP A 33 -4.37 26.44 9.89
C ASP A 33 -3.68 25.71 11.06
N THR A 34 -4.02 24.44 11.32
CA THR A 34 -3.44 23.67 12.45
C THR A 34 -2.30 22.75 12.01
N VAL A 35 -1.21 22.76 12.78
CA VAL A 35 -0.03 21.88 12.58
C VAL A 35 -0.39 20.39 12.73
N TYR A 36 -1.45 20.10 13.50
CA TYR A 36 -1.92 18.74 13.76
C TYR A 36 -2.36 18.04 12.48
N THR A 37 -3.01 18.76 11.55
CA THR A 37 -3.51 18.21 10.29
C THR A 37 -2.39 17.84 9.33
N PHE A 38 -1.35 18.65 9.16
CA PHE A 38 -0.31 18.35 8.18
C PHE A 38 0.53 17.13 8.57
N VAL A 39 0.84 16.98 9.85
CA VAL A 39 1.59 15.80 10.35
C VAL A 39 0.73 14.54 10.30
N HIS A 40 -0.55 14.62 10.69
CA HIS A 40 -1.48 13.49 10.56
C HIS A 40 -1.73 13.12 9.10
N LEU A 41 -2.00 14.09 8.23
CA LEU A 41 -2.19 13.88 6.81
C LEU A 41 -0.94 13.27 6.18
N LYS A 42 0.25 13.75 6.53
CA LYS A 42 1.52 13.16 6.07
C LYS A 42 1.69 11.73 6.58
N ALA A 43 1.35 11.44 7.83
CA ALA A 43 1.41 10.10 8.40
C ALA A 43 0.40 9.16 7.73
N MET A 44 -0.82 9.61 7.50
CA MET A 44 -1.88 8.88 6.78
C MET A 44 -1.46 8.60 5.35
N ILE A 45 -0.99 9.61 4.62
CA ILE A 45 -0.48 9.45 3.24
C ILE A 45 0.71 8.49 3.23
N SER A 46 1.64 8.57 4.19
CA SER A 46 2.80 7.67 4.25
C SER A 46 2.38 6.22 4.50
N ALA A 47 1.49 5.98 5.47
CA ALA A 47 0.94 4.66 5.77
C ALA A 47 0.16 4.10 4.58
N ARG A 48 -0.60 4.93 3.89
CA ARG A 48 -1.39 4.54 2.71
C ARG A 48 -0.54 4.31 1.48
N LEU A 49 0.58 5.00 1.33
CA LEU A 49 1.57 4.73 0.28
C LEU A 49 2.03 3.27 0.37
N TYR A 50 2.27 2.76 1.58
CA TYR A 50 2.64 1.35 1.79
C TYR A 50 1.52 0.39 1.37
N GLU A 51 0.25 0.73 1.60
CA GLU A 51 -0.90 -0.07 1.15
C GLU A 51 -1.04 -0.07 -0.39
N VAL A 52 -0.81 1.06 -1.06
CA VAL A 52 -0.84 1.14 -2.54
C VAL A 52 0.21 0.23 -3.19
N PHE A 53 1.37 0.05 -2.55
CA PHE A 53 2.38 -0.91 -3.02
C PHE A 53 2.12 -2.35 -2.57
N ARG A 54 1.08 -2.59 -1.77
CA ARG A 54 0.73 -3.90 -1.21
C ARG A 54 -0.25 -4.66 -2.10
N GLU A 55 -1.05 -3.94 -2.89
CA GLU A 55 -2.04 -4.55 -3.79
C GLU A 55 -1.35 -5.18 -5.01
N ALA A 56 -1.63 -6.47 -5.22
CA ALA A 56 -1.24 -7.20 -6.41
C ALA A 56 -2.47 -7.40 -7.28
N ASP A 57 -2.45 -6.87 -8.49
CA ASP A 57 -3.57 -6.93 -9.43
C ASP A 57 -3.42 -8.11 -10.40
N LEU A 58 -4.56 -8.69 -10.80
CA LEU A 58 -4.59 -9.74 -11.82
C LEU A 58 -4.10 -9.19 -13.17
N TYR A 59 -3.29 -9.99 -13.88
CA TYR A 59 -2.65 -9.65 -15.16
C TYR A 59 -1.57 -8.56 -15.11
N GLN A 60 -1.20 -8.08 -13.93
CA GLN A 60 -0.02 -7.25 -13.74
C GLN A 60 1.22 -8.09 -13.38
N ASP A 61 2.39 -7.45 -13.36
CA ASP A 61 3.63 -8.09 -12.93
C ASP A 61 3.50 -8.62 -11.50
N ALA A 62 3.85 -9.89 -11.31
CA ALA A 62 3.82 -10.52 -10.00
C ALA A 62 4.86 -9.89 -9.05
N PRO A 63 4.49 -9.50 -7.81
CA PRO A 63 5.43 -8.91 -6.87
C PRO A 63 6.60 -9.85 -6.55
N ASN A 64 7.83 -9.34 -6.65
CA ASN A 64 9.03 -10.11 -6.33
C ASN A 64 9.53 -9.84 -4.89
N GLY A 65 8.64 -10.08 -3.93
CA GLY A 65 8.90 -9.85 -2.50
C GLY A 65 9.96 -10.78 -1.91
N ASP A 66 10.54 -10.37 -0.78
CA ASP A 66 11.49 -11.19 -0.03
C ASP A 66 10.79 -12.37 0.66
N VAL A 67 11.40 -13.55 0.62
CA VAL A 67 10.95 -14.73 1.37
C VAL A 67 12.13 -15.39 2.08
N ILE A 68 11.84 -16.10 3.16
CA ILE A 68 12.83 -16.82 3.97
C ILE A 68 12.67 -18.31 3.71
N LYS A 69 13.77 -18.97 3.37
CA LYS A 69 13.82 -20.42 3.19
C LYS A 69 13.80 -21.16 4.53
N PRO A 70 13.55 -22.49 4.54
CA PRO A 70 13.64 -23.29 5.77
C PRO A 70 15.02 -23.24 6.45
N ASP A 71 16.09 -22.99 5.69
CA ASP A 71 17.45 -22.82 6.20
C ASP A 71 17.75 -21.39 6.71
N LEU A 72 16.72 -20.54 6.83
CA LEU A 72 16.78 -19.13 7.23
C LEU A 72 17.51 -18.20 6.25
N SER A 73 17.91 -18.70 5.07
CA SER A 73 18.48 -17.85 4.03
C SER A 73 17.40 -16.98 3.37
N LYS A 74 17.78 -15.76 2.98
CA LYS A 74 16.92 -14.84 2.23
C LYS A 74 16.91 -15.21 0.75
N THR A 75 15.74 -15.10 0.13
CA THR A 75 15.57 -15.20 -1.32
C THR A 75 14.38 -14.36 -1.77
N ARG A 76 14.00 -14.44 -3.05
CA ARG A 76 12.90 -13.68 -3.64
C ARG A 76 11.84 -14.64 -4.17
N LEU A 77 10.57 -14.20 -4.16
CA LEU A 77 9.43 -15.04 -4.55
C LEU A 77 9.56 -15.65 -5.95
N LEU A 78 10.01 -14.86 -6.93
CA LEU A 78 10.09 -15.30 -8.33
C LEU A 78 11.32 -16.17 -8.63
N GLU A 79 12.26 -16.34 -7.71
CA GLU A 79 13.38 -17.30 -7.86
C GLU A 79 12.89 -18.76 -7.85
N TYR A 80 11.67 -19.00 -7.36
CA TYR A 80 11.02 -20.31 -7.43
C TYR A 80 10.34 -20.58 -8.78
N GLN A 81 10.20 -19.56 -9.64
CA GLN A 81 9.61 -19.73 -10.95
C GLN A 81 10.57 -20.50 -11.87
N LYS A 82 10.07 -21.57 -12.49
CA LYS A 82 10.79 -22.26 -13.56
C LYS A 82 10.35 -21.68 -14.90
N LYS A 83 11.30 -21.60 -15.83
CA LYS A 83 11.03 -21.14 -17.20
C LYS A 83 9.82 -21.86 -17.78
N ASP A 84 8.88 -21.10 -18.35
CA ASP A 84 7.66 -21.57 -19.02
C ASP A 84 6.71 -22.43 -18.15
N ARG A 85 6.85 -22.38 -16.82
CA ARG A 85 5.97 -23.10 -15.89
C ARG A 85 5.26 -22.12 -14.94
N PRO A 86 3.94 -22.25 -14.77
CA PRO A 86 3.23 -21.51 -13.73
C PRO A 86 3.79 -21.81 -12.35
N LEU A 87 3.94 -20.78 -11.53
CA LEU A 87 4.23 -20.88 -10.11
C LEU A 87 2.93 -20.63 -9.35
N VAL A 88 2.48 -21.63 -8.60
CA VAL A 88 1.29 -21.51 -7.72
C VAL A 88 1.78 -21.27 -6.30
N LEU A 89 1.22 -20.23 -5.67
CA LEU A 89 1.55 -19.84 -4.30
C LEU A 89 0.38 -20.16 -3.37
N ASN A 90 0.69 -20.74 -2.21
CA ASN A 90 -0.29 -21.01 -1.16
C ASN A 90 0.26 -20.47 0.16
N PHE A 91 -0.29 -19.35 0.61
CA PHE A 91 0.08 -18.71 1.86
C PHE A 91 -0.81 -19.23 2.99
N GLY A 92 -0.22 -19.57 4.13
CA GLY A 92 -0.96 -20.02 5.30
C GLY A 92 -0.08 -20.09 6.55
N SER A 93 -0.72 -20.29 7.69
CA SER A 93 -0.09 -20.53 8.98
C SER A 93 -0.75 -21.74 9.66
N CYS A 94 -0.05 -22.37 10.61
CA CYS A 94 -0.58 -23.52 11.36
C CYS A 94 -1.62 -23.14 12.44
N THR A 95 -2.05 -21.88 12.48
CA THR A 95 -2.99 -21.33 13.46
C THR A 95 -4.43 -21.63 13.09
#